data_AF-A0A1I2CIP6-F1
#
_entry.id   AF-A0A1I2CIP6-F1
#
_cell.length_a   1.000
_cell.length_b   1.000
_cell.length_c   1.000
_cell.angle_alpha   90.00
_cell.angle_beta   90.00
_cell.angle_gamma   90.00
#
_symmetry.space_group_name_H-M   'P 1'
#
loop_
_entity.id
_entity.type
_entity.pdbx_description
1 polymer ?
#
loop_
_entity_poly.entity_id
_entity_poly.type
_entity_poly.pdbx_seq_one_letter_code
_entity_poly.pdbx_strand_id
1 'polypeptide(L)'
;MIADAARTRPHTLRGLAPDDETVAALSMLCGHDDDLAAEATRVRNRLRGLLTQIHPHLERVLGPRLDHPAVLKLLSDHGTPASLRDTGHYS
;
A
#
# COMPACT_ATOMS: atom_id res chain seq x y z
N MET A 1 22.05 17.63 -12.75
CA MET A 1 21.28 18.90 -12.67
C MET A 1 21.22 19.46 -11.25
N ILE A 2 20.87 18.67 -10.22
CA ILE A 2 20.84 19.14 -8.81
C ILE A 2 22.23 19.56 -8.29
N ALA A 3 23.26 18.74 -8.54
CA ALA A 3 24.62 19.02 -8.10
C ALA A 3 25.24 20.29 -8.73
N ASP A 4 24.81 20.65 -9.94
CA ASP A 4 25.35 21.81 -10.67
C ASP A 4 24.70 23.13 -10.22
N ALA A 5 23.39 23.10 -9.98
CA ALA A 5 22.66 24.20 -9.34
C ALA A 5 23.15 24.47 -7.90
N ALA A 6 23.47 23.40 -7.16
CA ALA A 6 24.07 23.49 -5.83
C ALA A 6 25.44 24.19 -5.83
N ARG A 7 26.25 23.92 -6.86
CA ARG A 7 27.61 24.49 -7.00
C ARG A 7 27.60 25.96 -7.44
N THR A 8 26.63 26.38 -8.24
CA THR A 8 26.51 27.76 -8.76
C THR A 8 25.72 28.71 -7.84
N ARG A 9 24.91 28.19 -6.91
CA ARG A 9 24.11 29.00 -5.96
C ARG A 9 24.28 28.58 -4.49
N PRO A 10 25.51 28.55 -3.94
CA PRO A 10 25.76 28.07 -2.58
C PRO A 10 25.05 28.91 -1.51
N HIS A 11 24.82 30.20 -1.76
CA HIS A 11 24.09 31.09 -0.84
C HIS A 11 22.58 30.80 -0.75
N THR A 12 22.02 30.00 -1.67
CA THR A 12 20.63 29.54 -1.61
C THR A 12 20.45 28.20 -0.89
N LEU A 13 21.56 27.50 -0.60
CA LEU A 13 21.54 26.26 0.15
C LEU A 13 21.68 26.57 1.64
N ARG A 14 20.59 26.40 2.38
CA ARG A 14 20.63 26.42 3.84
C ARG A 14 20.77 24.98 4.34
N GLY A 15 21.88 24.69 5.01
CA GLY A 15 22.05 23.40 5.69
C GLY A 15 21.02 23.28 6.81
N LEU A 16 20.12 22.32 6.68
CA LEU A 16 19.24 21.87 7.77
C LEU A 16 19.92 20.64 8.38
N ALA A 17 20.70 20.84 9.44
CA ALA A 17 21.06 19.73 10.31
C ALA A 17 19.81 19.40 11.13
N PRO A 18 19.20 18.21 10.98
CA PRO A 18 18.08 17.84 11.83
C PRO A 18 18.58 17.73 13.27
N ASP A 19 17.82 18.27 14.21
CA ASP A 19 18.04 18.03 15.62
C ASP A 19 17.60 16.59 15.99
N ASP A 20 18.08 16.09 17.13
CA ASP A 20 17.82 14.72 17.57
C ASP A 20 16.32 14.41 17.74
N GLU A 21 15.49 15.41 18.06
CA GLU A 21 14.04 15.25 18.18
C GLU A 21 13.39 15.06 16.81
N THR A 22 13.81 15.84 15.80
CA THR A 22 13.37 15.65 14.41
C THR A 22 13.76 14.26 13.88
N VAL A 23 14.98 13.79 14.16
CA VAL A 23 15.43 12.45 13.77
C VAL A 23 14.62 11.36 14.48
N ALA A 24 14.36 11.52 15.77
CA ALA A 24 13.55 10.59 16.55
C ALA A 24 12.10 10.53 16.03
N ALA A 25 11.48 11.68 15.73
CA ALA A 25 10.12 11.75 15.20
C ALA A 25 9.99 11.07 13.84
N LEU A 26 10.93 11.30 12.92
CA LEU A 26 10.96 10.62 11.62
C LEU A 26 11.19 9.12 11.77
N SER A 27 12.04 8.70 12.71
CA SER A 27 12.28 7.28 12.97
C SER A 27 11.02 6.58 13.51
N MET A 28 10.26 7.25 14.38
CA MET A 28 8.95 6.74 14.85
C MET A 28 7.95 6.62 13.70
N LEU A 29 7.90 7.60 12.79
CA LEU A 29 7.02 7.54 11.62
C LEU A 29 7.39 6.39 10.68
N CYS A 30 8.69 6.20 10.38
CA CYS A 30 9.14 5.06 9.57
C CYS A 30 8.77 3.72 10.22
N GLY A 31 8.96 3.58 11.53
CA GLY A 31 8.55 2.36 12.25
C GLY A 31 7.04 2.12 12.17
N HIS A 32 6.23 3.17 12.24
CA HIS A 32 4.79 3.08 12.05
C HIS A 32 4.41 2.63 10.64
N ASP A 33 5.08 3.15 9.61
CA ASP A 33 4.87 2.74 8.22
C ASP A 33 5.25 1.27 7.99
N ASP A 34 6.32 0.79 8.63
CA ASP A 34 6.73 -0.62 8.59
C ASP A 34 5.69 -1.54 9.25
N ASP A 35 5.15 -1.13 10.40
CA ASP A 35 4.08 -1.85 11.09
C ASP A 35 2.81 -1.93 10.23
N LEU A 36 2.42 -0.82 9.60
CA LEU A 36 1.28 -0.75 8.66
C LEU A 36 1.49 -1.68 7.46
N ALA A 37 2.70 -1.71 6.89
CA ALA A 37 3.03 -2.59 5.76
C ALA A 37 2.95 -4.08 6.16
N ALA A 38 3.40 -4.42 7.37
CA ALA A 38 3.29 -5.75 7.92
C ALA A 38 1.82 -6.16 8.15
N GLU A 39 1.00 -5.27 8.68
CA GLU A 39 -0.43 -5.51 8.88
C GLU A 39 -1.16 -5.70 7.55
N ALA A 40 -0.90 -4.84 6.56
CA ALA A 40 -1.48 -4.97 5.22
C ALA A 40 -1.15 -6.33 4.58
N THR A 41 0.09 -6.79 4.74
CA THR A 41 0.53 -8.11 4.27
C THR A 41 -0.21 -9.25 5.00
N ARG A 42 -0.37 -9.13 6.32
CA ARG A 42 -1.10 -10.12 7.13
C ARG A 42 -2.56 -10.23 6.71
N VAL A 43 -3.25 -9.09 6.53
CA VAL A 43 -4.65 -9.03 6.10
C VAL A 43 -4.81 -9.65 4.72
N ARG A 44 -3.92 -9.34 3.78
CA ARG A 44 -3.92 -9.90 2.42
C ARG A 44 -3.78 -11.42 2.43
N ASN A 45 -2.84 -11.94 3.20
CA ASN A 45 -2.63 -13.39 3.31
C ASN A 45 -3.87 -14.09 3.90
N ARG A 46 -4.52 -13.47 4.88
CA ARG A 46 -5.79 -13.97 5.43
C ARG A 46 -6.90 -13.96 4.38
N LEU A 47 -7.02 -12.90 3.59
CA LEU A 47 -7.99 -12.81 2.50
C LEU A 47 -7.76 -13.89 1.44
N ARG A 48 -6.50 -14.12 1.05
CA ARG A 48 -6.12 -15.23 0.16
C ARG A 48 -6.51 -16.58 0.73
N GLY A 49 -6.27 -16.82 2.02
CA GLY A 49 -6.69 -18.04 2.70
C GLY A 49 -8.21 -18.25 2.64
N LEU A 50 -8.99 -17.22 2.93
CA LEU A 50 -10.46 -17.26 2.83
C LEU A 50 -10.94 -17.53 1.41
N LEU A 51 -10.40 -16.82 0.41
CA LEU A 51 -10.74 -17.03 -0.99
C LEU A 51 -10.35 -18.43 -1.47
N THR A 52 -9.22 -18.97 -1.02
CA THR A 52 -8.80 -20.34 -1.34
C THR A 52 -9.77 -21.36 -0.76
N GLN A 53 -10.27 -21.14 0.46
CA GLN A 53 -11.19 -22.06 1.12
C GLN A 53 -12.59 -22.04 0.51
N ILE A 54 -13.09 -20.86 0.14
CA ILE A 54 -14.49 -20.67 -0.27
C ILE A 54 -14.63 -20.69 -1.80
N HIS A 55 -13.68 -20.11 -2.54
CA HIS A 55 -13.77 -19.97 -3.99
C HIS A 55 -12.38 -19.96 -4.68
N PRO A 56 -11.71 -21.11 -4.81
CA PRO A 56 -10.34 -21.22 -5.34
C PRO A 56 -10.13 -20.55 -6.71
N HIS A 57 -11.12 -20.61 -7.60
CA HIS A 57 -11.04 -19.98 -8.92
C HIS A 57 -10.98 -18.45 -8.86
N LEU A 58 -11.57 -17.85 -7.83
CA LEU A 58 -11.59 -16.40 -7.65
C LEU A 58 -10.25 -15.93 -7.05
N GLU A 59 -9.67 -16.72 -6.14
CA GLU A 59 -8.30 -16.50 -5.67
C GLU A 59 -7.30 -16.47 -6.83
N ARG A 60 -7.42 -17.40 -7.79
CA ARG A 60 -6.49 -17.45 -8.94
C ARG A 60 -6.52 -16.18 -9.80
N VAL A 61 -7.67 -15.50 -9.88
CA VAL A 61 -7.86 -14.29 -10.69
C VAL A 61 -7.51 -13.03 -9.89
N LEU A 62 -7.99 -12.94 -8.65
CA LEU A 62 -7.84 -11.73 -7.82
C LEU A 62 -6.56 -11.72 -6.97
N GLY A 63 -6.02 -12.89 -6.60
CA GLY A 63 -4.85 -13.07 -5.73
C GLY A 63 -3.65 -12.20 -6.11
N PRO A 64 -3.23 -12.17 -7.38
CA PRO A 64 -2.14 -11.30 -7.84
C PRO A 64 -2.46 -9.79 -7.80
N ARG A 65 -3.74 -9.41 -7.69
CA ARG A 65 -4.23 -8.03 -7.74
C ARG A 65 -4.79 -7.55 -6.40
N LEU A 66 -4.65 -8.33 -5.32
CA LEU A 66 -5.16 -7.95 -4.00
C LEU A 66 -4.45 -6.73 -3.38
N ASP A 67 -3.31 -6.33 -3.95
CA ASP A 67 -2.63 -5.08 -3.60
C ASP A 67 -3.24 -3.85 -4.29
N HIS A 68 -4.12 -4.06 -5.27
CA HIS A 68 -4.74 -2.99 -6.02
C HIS A 68 -5.96 -2.43 -5.26
N PRO A 69 -6.01 -1.14 -4.89
CA PRO A 69 -7.08 -0.56 -4.08
C PRO A 69 -8.48 -0.77 -4.65
N ALA A 70 -8.64 -0.72 -5.97
CA ALA A 70 -9.93 -0.99 -6.62
C ALA A 70 -10.43 -2.44 -6.43
N VAL A 71 -9.53 -3.42 -6.34
CA VAL A 71 -9.89 -4.83 -6.09
C VAL A 71 -10.31 -5.03 -4.64
N LEU A 72 -9.59 -4.40 -3.71
CA LEU A 72 -9.98 -4.40 -2.29
C LEU A 72 -11.34 -3.73 -2.09
N LYS A 73 -11.55 -2.57 -2.72
CA LYS A 73 -12.83 -1.86 -2.69
C LYS A 73 -13.98 -2.74 -3.22
N LEU A 74 -13.79 -3.38 -4.37
CA LEU A 74 -14.77 -4.30 -4.96
C LEU A 74 -15.13 -5.44 -3.98
N LEU A 75 -14.14 -6.03 -3.30
CA LEU A 75 -14.37 -7.09 -2.32
C LEU A 75 -15.06 -6.60 -1.04
N SER A 76 -14.78 -5.36 -0.62
CA SER A 76 -15.46 -4.73 0.51
C SER A 76 -16.92 -4.39 0.18
N ASP A 77 -17.19 -3.89 -1.03
CA ASP A 77 -18.53 -3.51 -1.49
C ASP A 77 -19.38 -4.73 -1.84
N HIS A 78 -18.75 -5.82 -2.30
CA HIS A 78 -19.40 -7.04 -2.76
C HIS A 78 -18.77 -8.28 -2.09
N GLY A 79 -19.04 -8.43 -0.79
CA GLY A 79 -18.43 -9.46 0.08
C GLY A 79 -18.78 -10.92 -0.22
N THR A 80 -19.45 -11.24 -1.34
CA THR A 80 -19.70 -12.63 -1.77
C THR A 80 -19.43 -12.80 -3.27
N PRO A 81 -18.92 -13.98 -3.70
CA PRO A 81 -18.69 -14.28 -5.11
C PRO A 81 -19.91 -14.08 -6.02
N ALA A 82 -21.13 -14.22 -5.46
CA ALA A 82 -22.37 -13.98 -6.17
C ALA A 82 -22.55 -12.50 -6.56
N SER A 83 -22.28 -11.55 -5.66
CA SER A 83 -22.34 -10.12 -6.01
C SER A 83 -21.27 -9.70 -7.02
N LEU A 84 -20.11 -10.35 -7.03
CA LEU A 84 -19.03 -10.03 -8.00
C LEU A 84 -19.38 -10.43 -9.43
N ARG A 85 -20.22 -11.45 -9.62
CA ARG A 85 -20.66 -11.90 -10.96
C ARG A 85 -21.58 -10.88 -11.62
N ASP A 86 -22.49 -10.26 -10.86
CA ASP A 86 -23.43 -9.27 -11.41
C ASP A 86 -22.72 -7.98 -11.85
N THR A 87 -21.64 -7.58 -11.17
CA THR A 87 -20.88 -6.37 -11.55
C THR A 87 -20.12 -6.54 -12.86
N GLY A 88 -19.74 -7.78 -13.24
CA GLY A 88 -19.04 -8.07 -14.50
C GLY A 88 -19.90 -8.00 -15.76
N HIS A 89 -21.23 -7.96 -15.61
CA HIS A 89 -22.18 -7.85 -16.72
C HIS A 89 -22.59 -6.41 -17.05
N TYR A 90 -22.11 -5.43 -16.27
CA TYR A 90 -22.38 -4.00 -16.44
C TYR A 90 -21.05 -3.23 -16.57
N SER A 91 -20.28 -3.50 -17.63
CA SER A 91 -19.16 -2.67 -18.09
C SER A 91 -18.96 -2.83 -19.59
#